data_AF-A0AAV6PG90-F1
#
_entry.id   AF-A0AAV6PG90-F1
#
_cell.length_a   1.000
_cell.length_b   1.000
_cell.length_c   1.000
_cell.angle_alpha   90.00
_cell.angle_beta   90.00
_cell.angle_gamma   90.00
#
_symmetry.space_group_name_H-M   'P 1'
#
loop_
_entity.id
_entity.type
_entity.pdbx_description
1 polymer ?
#
loop_
_entity_poly.entity_id
_entity_poly.type
_entity_poly.pdbx_seq_one_letter_code
_entity_poly.pdbx_strand_id
1 'polypeptide(L)'
;RLHTDQGPDFESKLIKELCQFSGIVKTRTTPYHPRGNPVERFNRTLLNMLGTLERKQKARWKDYVKPLVHAYNCTRNDVTGFTPYELMFGRSPRLPVDLAFGLPVREHQTTSHSQYVEDLRSRLEESFQLALKNAVKSGERNKARFDQ
;
A
#
# COMPACT_ATOMS: atom_id res chain seq x y z
N ARG A 1 0.03 10.62 -11.63
CA ARG A 1 0.26 9.61 -12.68
C ARG A 1 -0.61 8.39 -12.41
N LEU A 2 -1.26 7.82 -13.42
CA LEU A 2 -2.01 6.57 -13.33
C LEU A 2 -1.30 5.50 -14.16
N HIS A 3 -1.07 4.32 -13.60
CA HIS A 3 -0.43 3.20 -14.30
C HIS A 3 -1.39 2.01 -14.35
N THR A 4 -1.70 1.54 -15.56
CA THR A 4 -2.63 0.43 -15.78
C THR A 4 -1.99 -0.62 -16.67
N ASP A 5 -2.62 -1.78 -16.79
CA ASP A 5 -2.36 -2.65 -17.92
C ASP A 5 -2.97 -2.08 -19.21
N GLN A 6 -2.91 -2.86 -20.28
CA GLN A 6 -3.53 -2.54 -21.57
C GLN A 6 -4.96 -3.09 -21.68
N GLY A 7 -5.64 -3.30 -20.55
CA GLY A 7 -7.03 -3.71 -20.53
C GLY A 7 -7.91 -2.72 -21.30
N PRO A 8 -8.86 -3.19 -22.14
CA PRO A 8 -9.70 -2.32 -22.96
C PRO A 8 -10.45 -1.25 -22.15
N ASP A 9 -10.90 -1.61 -20.94
CA ASP A 9 -11.59 -0.70 -20.01
C ASP A 9 -10.73 0.53 -19.68
N PHE A 10 -9.43 0.33 -19.48
CA PHE A 10 -8.47 1.39 -19.16
C PHE A 10 -7.96 2.12 -20.40
N GLU A 11 -8.12 1.59 -21.61
CA GLU A 11 -7.70 2.24 -22.86
C GLU A 11 -8.83 3.00 -23.57
N SER A 12 -10.04 2.97 -23.01
CA SER A 12 -11.21 3.68 -23.50
C SER A 12 -10.97 5.20 -23.61
N LYS A 13 -11.67 5.83 -24.57
CA LYS A 13 -11.63 7.28 -24.78
C LYS A 13 -12.03 8.04 -23.52
N LEU A 14 -13.06 7.56 -22.82
CA LEU A 14 -13.54 8.14 -21.56
C LEU A 14 -12.43 8.24 -20.50
N ILE A 15 -11.66 7.17 -20.28
CA ILE A 15 -10.57 7.17 -19.29
C ILE A 15 -9.45 8.14 -19.70
N LYS A 16 -9.15 8.24 -21.00
CA LYS A 16 -8.15 9.18 -21.51
C LYS A 16 -8.55 10.63 -21.26
N GLU A 17 -9.80 10.98 -21.57
CA GLU A 17 -10.34 12.32 -21.35
C GLU A 17 -10.40 12.68 -19.86
N LEU A 18 -10.83 11.74 -19.00
CA LEU A 18 -10.87 11.94 -17.55
C LEU A 18 -9.47 12.17 -16.96
N CYS A 19 -8.47 11.41 -17.44
CA CYS A 19 -7.07 11.60 -17.05
C CYS A 19 -6.57 12.99 -17.47
N GLN A 20 -6.86 13.42 -18.71
CA GLN A 20 -6.45 14.73 -19.21
C GLN A 20 -7.10 15.86 -18.42
N PHE A 21 -8.41 15.78 -18.17
CA PHE A 21 -9.14 16.76 -17.37
C PHE A 21 -8.59 16.87 -15.94
N SER A 22 -8.22 15.74 -15.35
CA SER A 22 -7.70 15.69 -13.98
C SER A 22 -6.19 16.01 -13.87
N GLY A 23 -5.52 16.35 -14.98
CA GLY A 23 -4.06 16.56 -15.00
C GLY A 23 -3.24 15.30 -14.70
N ILE A 24 -3.82 14.12 -14.88
CA ILE A 24 -3.19 12.83 -14.57
C ILE A 24 -2.49 12.29 -15.81
N VAL A 25 -1.16 12.15 -15.73
CA VAL A 25 -0.39 11.42 -16.75
C VAL A 25 -0.73 9.94 -16.70
N LYS A 26 -1.37 9.40 -17.74
CA LYS A 26 -1.62 7.97 -17.91
C LYS A 26 -0.39 7.25 -18.47
N THR A 27 -0.06 6.11 -17.89
CA THR A 27 1.00 5.20 -18.36
C THR A 27 0.47 3.78 -18.37
N ARG A 28 1.12 2.89 -19.13
CA ARG A 28 0.69 1.49 -19.28
C ARG A 28 1.85 0.51 -19.17
N THR A 29 1.57 -0.74 -18.80
CA THR A 29 2.55 -1.82 -18.88
C THR A 29 2.96 -2.07 -20.34
N THR A 30 4.17 -2.58 -20.54
CA THR A 30 4.58 -3.10 -21.84
C THR A 30 3.78 -4.36 -22.18
N PRO A 31 3.46 -4.60 -23.46
CA PRO A 31 2.77 -5.82 -23.87
C PRO A 31 3.52 -7.07 -23.36
N TYR A 32 2.78 -8.05 -22.87
CA TYR A 32 3.29 -9.34 -22.38
C TYR A 32 4.29 -9.28 -21.21
N HIS A 33 4.40 -8.16 -20.48
CA HIS A 33 5.26 -8.02 -19.29
C HIS A 33 4.45 -7.57 -18.04
N PRO A 34 3.55 -8.43 -17.53
CA PRO A 34 2.73 -8.13 -16.35
C PRO A 34 3.56 -7.91 -15.06
N ARG A 35 4.78 -8.48 -15.01
CA ARG A 35 5.71 -8.35 -13.87
C ARG A 35 6.05 -6.91 -13.47
N GLY A 36 5.85 -5.93 -14.37
CA GLY A 36 6.06 -4.51 -14.09
C GLY A 36 4.94 -3.83 -13.31
N ASN A 37 3.78 -4.48 -13.11
CA ASN A 37 2.65 -3.86 -12.42
C ASN A 37 2.67 -4.19 -10.91
N PRO A 38 3.01 -3.23 -10.03
CA PRO A 38 3.04 -3.46 -8.58
C PRO A 38 1.66 -3.84 -8.01
N VAL A 39 0.57 -3.47 -8.70
CA VAL A 39 -0.81 -3.79 -8.28
C VAL A 39 -1.07 -5.29 -8.31
N GLU A 40 -0.46 -6.04 -9.23
CA GLU A 40 -0.64 -7.50 -9.31
C GLU A 40 -0.17 -8.21 -8.04
N ARG A 41 0.92 -7.73 -7.43
CA ARG A 41 1.42 -8.28 -6.17
C ARG A 41 0.40 -8.08 -5.06
N PHE A 42 -0.20 -6.90 -4.97
CA PHE A 42 -1.24 -6.61 -3.99
C PHE A 42 -2.48 -7.47 -4.24
N ASN A 43 -2.98 -7.53 -5.48
CA ASN A 43 -4.15 -8.34 -5.83
C ASN A 43 -3.95 -9.80 -5.46
N ARG A 44 -2.76 -10.36 -5.71
CA ARG A 44 -2.43 -11.73 -5.28
C ARG A 44 -2.50 -11.90 -3.76
N THR A 45 -1.96 -10.95 -3.00
CA THR A 45 -2.06 -10.99 -1.53
C THR A 45 -3.51 -10.91 -1.07
N LEU A 46 -4.31 -10.01 -1.64
CA LEU A 46 -5.72 -9.88 -1.29
C LEU A 46 -6.52 -11.14 -1.63
N LEU A 47 -6.28 -11.76 -2.79
CA LEU A 47 -6.90 -13.03 -3.17
C LEU A 47 -6.50 -14.15 -2.22
N ASN A 48 -5.24 -14.21 -1.77
CA ASN A 48 -4.80 -15.17 -0.76
C ASN A 48 -5.54 -14.96 0.58
N MET A 49 -5.69 -13.71 1.03
CA MET A 49 -6.45 -13.36 2.23
C MET A 49 -7.93 -13.72 2.10
N LEU A 50 -8.55 -13.51 0.94
CA LEU A 50 -9.92 -13.97 0.67
C LEU A 50 -9.99 -15.51 0.63
N GLY A 51 -8.91 -16.16 0.20
CA GLY A 51 -8.76 -17.61 0.18
C GLY A 51 -8.81 -18.26 1.57
N THR A 52 -8.45 -17.53 2.63
CA THR A 52 -8.50 -18.04 4.02
C THR A 52 -9.89 -18.00 4.64
N LEU A 53 -10.86 -17.33 4.01
CA LEU A 53 -12.24 -17.26 4.48
C LEU A 53 -12.91 -18.64 4.49
N GLU A 54 -13.80 -18.85 5.45
CA GLU A 54 -14.64 -20.05 5.48
C GLU A 54 -15.63 -20.09 4.31
N ARG A 55 -16.16 -21.27 3.98
CA ARG A 55 -17.09 -21.44 2.84
C ARG A 55 -18.31 -20.51 2.91
N LYS A 56 -18.89 -20.32 4.10
CA LYS A 56 -20.04 -19.41 4.31
C LYS A 56 -19.65 -17.93 4.12
N GLN A 57 -18.42 -17.56 4.50
CA GLN A 57 -17.90 -16.20 4.35
C GLN A 57 -17.51 -15.91 2.89
N LYS A 58 -16.94 -16.89 2.17
CA LYS A 58 -16.61 -16.79 0.74
C LYS A 58 -17.82 -16.49 -0.13
N ALA A 59 -18.99 -17.02 0.20
CA ALA A 59 -20.24 -16.67 -0.51
C ALA A 59 -20.57 -15.16 -0.42
N ARG A 60 -20.09 -14.49 0.63
CA ARG A 60 -20.24 -13.05 0.88
C ARG A 60 -18.89 -12.32 0.85
N TRP A 61 -17.94 -12.78 0.04
CA TRP A 61 -16.56 -12.27 0.02
C TRP A 61 -16.47 -10.75 -0.13
N LYS A 62 -17.44 -10.12 -0.81
CA LYS A 62 -17.52 -8.67 -1.01
C LYS A 62 -17.52 -7.89 0.30
N ASP A 63 -18.19 -8.43 1.33
CA ASP A 63 -18.28 -7.81 2.66
C ASP A 63 -16.92 -7.83 3.38
N TYR A 64 -16.05 -8.76 3.01
CA TYR A 64 -14.73 -8.96 3.61
C TYR A 64 -13.61 -8.22 2.88
N VAL A 65 -13.86 -7.64 1.69
CA VAL A 65 -12.83 -6.89 0.96
C VAL A 65 -12.31 -5.72 1.78
N LYS A 66 -13.21 -4.86 2.28
CA LYS A 66 -12.83 -3.67 3.07
C LYS A 66 -12.01 -4.02 4.31
N PRO A 67 -12.43 -4.95 5.20
CA PRO A 67 -11.64 -5.29 6.38
C PRO A 67 -10.31 -5.96 6.03
N LEU A 68 -10.23 -6.79 4.98
CA LEU A 68 -8.97 -7.40 4.58
C LEU A 68 -7.99 -6.39 3.96
N VAL A 69 -8.48 -5.41 3.19
CA VAL A 69 -7.66 -4.29 2.71
C VAL A 69 -7.13 -3.46 3.88
N HIS A 70 -7.97 -3.21 4.89
CA HIS A 70 -7.52 -2.52 6.11
C HIS A 70 -6.45 -3.32 6.86
N ALA A 71 -6.65 -4.64 7.02
CA ALA A 71 -5.66 -5.53 7.64
C ALA A 71 -4.33 -5.51 6.87
N TYR A 72 -4.37 -5.56 5.53
CA TYR A 72 -3.17 -5.41 4.69
C TYR A 72 -2.47 -4.08 4.93
N ASN A 73 -3.22 -2.97 4.92
CA ASN A 73 -2.66 -1.63 5.12
C ASN A 73 -2.06 -1.43 6.51
N CYS A 74 -2.50 -2.19 7.51
CA CYS A 74 -1.97 -2.15 8.87
C CYS A 74 -0.92 -3.23 9.17
N THR A 75 -0.63 -4.11 8.20
CA THR A 75 0.38 -5.15 8.34
C THR A 75 1.72 -4.65 7.81
N ARG A 76 2.79 -4.90 8.58
CA ARG A 76 4.14 -4.49 8.21
C ARG A 76 4.56 -5.24 6.95
N ASN A 77 5.04 -4.53 5.94
CA ASN A 77 5.54 -5.13 4.72
C ASN A 77 7.03 -5.47 4.88
N ASP A 78 7.41 -6.73 4.65
CA ASP A 78 8.79 -7.20 4.84
C ASP A 78 9.84 -6.50 3.97
N VAL A 79 9.44 -6.01 2.78
CA VAL A 79 10.34 -5.33 1.85
C VAL A 79 10.66 -3.93 2.32
N THR A 80 9.63 -3.18 2.74
CA THR A 80 9.81 -1.77 3.15
C THR A 80 10.15 -1.65 4.64
N GLY A 81 9.71 -2.60 5.45
CA GLY A 81 9.79 -2.53 6.91
C GLY A 81 8.75 -1.62 7.56
N PHE A 82 7.75 -1.15 6.82
CA PHE A 82 6.68 -0.28 7.31
C PHE A 82 5.32 -0.81 6.90
N THR A 83 4.27 -0.42 7.61
CA THR A 83 2.90 -0.63 7.13
C THR A 83 2.58 0.39 6.02
N PRO A 84 1.77 0.04 5.00
CA PRO A 84 1.28 1.03 4.03
C PRO A 84 0.59 2.23 4.69
N TYR A 85 -0.12 2.01 5.79
CA TYR A 85 -0.78 3.05 6.57
C TYR A 85 0.22 4.06 7.14
N GLU A 86 1.33 3.60 7.72
CA GLU A 86 2.37 4.48 8.27
C GLU A 86 3.01 5.34 7.19
N LEU A 87 3.31 4.77 6.02
CA LEU A 87 3.88 5.54 4.91
C LEU A 87 2.91 6.57 4.35
N MET A 88 1.60 6.33 4.44
CA MET A 88 0.58 7.27 3.98
C MET A 88 0.29 8.38 4.99
N PHE A 89 0.26 8.06 6.29
CA PHE A 89 -0.25 8.95 7.33
C PHE A 89 0.80 9.40 8.36
N GLY A 90 2.04 8.90 8.28
CA GLY A 90 3.14 9.27 9.20
C GLY A 90 2.93 8.82 10.65
N ARG A 91 1.98 7.92 10.89
CA ARG A 91 1.61 7.41 12.22
C ARG A 91 1.18 5.95 12.13
N SER A 92 1.39 5.20 13.20
CA SER A 92 0.94 3.81 13.29
C SER A 92 -0.60 3.74 13.33
N PRO A 93 -1.20 2.74 12.67
CA PRO A 93 -2.65 2.53 12.73
C PRO A 93 -3.06 2.17 14.16
N ARG A 94 -4.23 2.66 14.60
CA ARG A 94 -4.84 2.28 15.87
C ARG A 94 -5.86 1.17 15.61
N LEU A 95 -5.56 -0.03 16.07
CA LEU A 95 -6.36 -1.22 15.82
C LEU A 95 -7.34 -1.50 16.98
N PRO A 96 -8.41 -2.27 16.74
CA PRO A 96 -9.33 -2.70 17.81
C PRO A 96 -8.61 -3.44 18.94
N VAL A 97 -7.56 -4.19 18.63
CA VAL A 97 -6.74 -4.89 19.62
C VAL A 97 -6.00 -3.91 20.55
N ASP A 98 -5.48 -2.81 20.01
CA ASP A 98 -4.81 -1.78 20.81
C ASP A 98 -5.78 -1.13 21.80
N LEU A 99 -7.03 -0.93 21.37
CA LEU A 99 -8.11 -0.45 22.23
C LEU A 99 -8.48 -1.45 23.31
N ALA A 100 -8.65 -2.72 22.95
CA ALA A 100 -9.05 -3.79 23.87
C ALA A 100 -8.02 -4.01 24.99
N PHE A 101 -6.74 -3.85 24.68
CA PHE A 101 -5.64 -4.01 25.65
C PHE A 101 -5.18 -2.68 26.27
N GLY A 102 -5.82 -1.55 25.94
CA GLY A 102 -5.45 -0.23 26.46
C GLY A 102 -4.00 0.16 26.15
N LEU A 103 -3.46 -0.29 25.01
CA LEU A 103 -2.08 0.00 24.63
C LEU A 103 -1.92 1.51 24.41
N PRO A 104 -0.89 2.14 24.99
CA PRO A 104 -0.66 3.56 24.81
C PRO A 104 -0.42 3.83 23.33
N VAL A 105 -1.23 4.70 22.74
CA VAL A 105 -0.91 5.25 21.42
C VAL A 105 0.40 6.00 21.61
N ARG A 106 1.41 5.72 20.78
CA ARG A 106 2.68 6.47 20.74
C ARG A 106 2.44 7.88 20.19
N GLU A 107 1.54 8.63 20.81
CA GLU A 107 1.32 10.03 20.52
C GLU A 107 2.46 10.80 21.16
N HIS A 108 3.27 11.44 20.31
CA HIS A 108 4.23 12.41 20.79
C HIS A 108 3.41 13.60 21.30
N GLN A 109 3.61 13.97 22.56
CA GLN A 109 2.98 15.16 23.12
C GLN A 109 3.51 16.37 22.34
N THR A 110 2.71 16.89 21.44
CA THR A 110 3.05 18.08 20.65
C THR A 110 2.49 19.28 21.38
N THR A 111 3.35 20.27 21.66
CA THR A 111 2.99 21.45 22.45
C THR A 111 2.14 22.43 21.64
N SER A 112 2.20 22.36 20.31
CA SER A 112 1.43 23.22 19.40
C SER A 112 1.14 22.54 18.06
N HIS A 113 0.14 23.05 17.33
CA HIS A 113 -0.22 22.56 16.00
C HIS A 113 0.92 22.71 14.98
N SER A 114 1.68 23.81 15.03
CA SER A 114 2.82 24.02 14.13
C SER A 114 3.90 22.96 14.31
N GLN A 115 4.25 22.65 15.56
CA GLN A 115 5.19 21.58 15.89
C GLN A 115 4.68 20.21 15.41
N TYR A 116 3.39 19.92 15.58
CA TYR A 116 2.81 18.69 15.06
C TYR A 116 2.98 18.53 13.55
N VAL A 117 2.76 19.60 12.78
CA VAL A 117 2.92 19.57 11.31
C VAL A 117 4.38 19.36 10.91
N GLU A 118 5.31 20.03 11.59
CA GLU A 118 6.75 19.85 11.36
C GLU A 118 7.21 18.42 11.68
N ASP A 119 6.80 17.88 12.83
CA ASP A 119 7.11 16.51 13.24
C ASP A 119 6.48 15.47 12.30
N LEU A 120 5.26 15.71 11.83
CA LEU A 120 4.60 14.83 10.86
C LEU A 120 5.36 14.83 9.53
N ARG A 121 5.76 16.00 9.03
CA ARG A 121 6.55 16.11 7.79
C ARG A 121 7.88 15.36 7.93
N SER A 122 8.61 15.60 9.02
CA SER A 122 9.89 14.95 9.28
C SER A 122 9.76 13.43 9.34
N ARG A 123 8.76 12.91 10.07
CA ARG A 123 8.51 11.46 10.15
C ARG A 123 8.15 10.84 8.82
N LEU A 124 7.32 11.51 8.01
CA LEU A 124 6.98 11.02 6.67
C LEU A 124 8.24 10.94 5.80
N GLU A 125 9.03 12.01 5.75
CA GLU A 125 10.29 12.04 4.99
C GLU A 125 11.24 10.93 5.43
N GLU A 126 11.49 10.78 6.73
CA GLU A 126 12.37 9.74 7.26
C GLU A 126 11.86 8.33 6.94
N SER A 127 10.56 8.07 7.18
CA SER A 127 9.94 6.77 6.93
C SER A 127 10.02 6.40 5.45
N PHE A 128 9.78 7.35 4.55
CA PHE A 128 9.94 7.12 3.11
C PHE A 128 11.38 6.82 2.72
N GLN A 129 12.35 7.57 3.24
CA GLN A 129 13.77 7.34 2.97
C GLN A 129 14.22 5.95 3.44
N LEU A 130 13.81 5.55 4.65
CA LEU A 130 14.10 4.21 5.18
C LEU A 130 13.42 3.11 4.37
N ALA A 131 12.15 3.29 4.00
CA ALA A 131 11.41 2.35 3.18
C ALA A 131 12.06 2.14 1.81
N LEU A 132 12.53 3.21 1.16
CA LEU A 132 13.24 3.14 -0.11
C LEU A 132 14.57 2.39 0.03
N LYS A 133 15.38 2.71 1.05
CA LYS A 133 16.64 1.99 1.33
C LYS A 133 16.41 0.50 1.55
N ASN A 134 15.39 0.14 2.32
CA ASN A 134 15.03 -1.25 2.57
C ASN A 134 14.57 -1.97 1.29
N ALA A 135 13.75 -1.30 0.47
CA ALA A 135 13.27 -1.85 -0.79
C ALA A 135 14.42 -2.10 -1.79
N VAL A 136 15.36 -1.17 -1.90
CA VAL A 136 16.58 -1.32 -2.74
C VAL A 136 17.40 -2.51 -2.27
N LYS A 137 17.74 -2.57 -0.98
CA LYS A 137 18.51 -3.67 -0.38
C LYS A 137 17.81 -5.03 -0.57
N SER A 138 16.49 -5.08 -0.42
CA SER A 138 15.73 -6.30 -0.69
C SER A 138 15.74 -6.66 -2.17
N GLY A 139 15.72 -5.68 -3.08
CA GLY A 139 15.84 -5.89 -4.52
C GLY A 139 17.19 -6.48 -4.92
N GLU A 140 18.28 -5.92 -4.40
CA GLU A 140 19.65 -6.41 -4.60
C GLU A 140 19.82 -7.85 -4.13
N ARG A 141 19.33 -8.17 -2.92
CA ARG A 141 19.33 -9.53 -2.38
C ARG A 141 18.56 -10.51 -3.26
N ASN A 142 17.39 -10.09 -3.77
CA ASN A 142 16.59 -10.93 -4.64
C ASN A 142 17.28 -11.18 -6.00
N LYS A 143 17.97 -10.17 -6.55
CA LYS A 143 18.78 -10.30 -7.76
C LYS A 143 19.93 -11.29 -7.56
N ALA A 144 20.72 -11.12 -6.49
CA ALA A 144 21.85 -12.02 -6.19
C ALA A 144 21.44 -13.49 -6.03
N ARG A 145 20.23 -13.77 -5.50
CA ARG A 145 19.67 -15.13 -5.40
C ARG A 145 19.20 -15.72 -6.72
N PHE A 146 18.83 -14.87 -7.69
CA PHE A 146 18.33 -15.31 -8.98
C PHE A 146 19.47 -15.53 -9.99
N ASP A 147 20.57 -14.80 -9.83
CA ASP A 147 21.76 -14.90 -10.68
C ASP A 147 22.71 -16.06 -10.27
N GLN A 148 22.35 -16.85 -9.25
CA GLN A 148 23.00 -18.12 -8.83
C GLN A 148 22.28 -19.32 -9.45
#